data_AF-A0A7W7VFI2-F1
#
_entry.id   AF-A0A7W7VFI2-F1
#
_cell.length_a   1.000
_cell.length_b   1.000
_cell.length_c   1.000
_cell.angle_alpha   90.00
_cell.angle_beta   90.00
_cell.angle_gamma   90.00
#
_symmetry.space_group_name_H-M   'P 1'
#
loop_
_entity.id
_entity.type
_entity.pdbx_description
1 polymer ?
#
loop_
_entity_poly.entity_id
_entity_poly.type
_entity_poly.pdbx_seq_one_letter_code
_entity_poly.pdbx_strand_id
1 'polypeptide(L)' 'MALPDPGLTRNLRGVNGKPVATDGPYLEAKEQLAGYFVLDCESRERAAEIAARIPDARFAGVEVRPVMEFSGEEM' A
#
# COMPACT_ATOMS: atom_id res chain seq x y z
N MET A 1 8.89 4.54 -1.82
CA MET A 1 8.52 5.96 -1.62
C MET A 1 7.87 6.09 -0.24
N ALA A 2 8.29 7.08 0.56
CA ALA A 2 7.70 7.33 1.87
C ALA A 2 6.38 8.11 1.73
N LEU A 3 5.44 7.83 2.61
CA LEU A 3 4.15 8.50 2.70
C LEU A 3 4.17 9.50 3.86
N PRO A 4 3.42 10.62 3.75
CA PRO A 4 3.31 11.60 4.82
C PRO A 4 2.48 11.06 6.00
N ASP A 5 2.40 11.85 7.08
CA ASP A 5 1.56 11.56 8.24
C ASP A 5 0.13 11.14 7.82
N PRO A 6 -0.43 10.05 8.37
CA PRO A 6 -1.74 9.54 7.98
C PRO A 6 -2.87 10.56 8.24
N GLY A 7 -2.71 11.49 9.18
CA GLY A 7 -3.66 12.58 9.43
C GLY A 7 -3.76 13.60 8.29
N LEU A 8 -2.79 13.62 7.35
CA LEU A 8 -2.83 14.44 6.14
C LEU A 8 -3.59 13.78 4.98
N THR A 9 -4.04 12.54 5.15
CA THR A 9 -4.76 11.82 4.10
C THR A 9 -6.23 12.26 4.01
N ARG A 10 -6.83 12.05 2.84
CA ARG A 10 -8.25 12.30 2.57
C ARG A 10 -8.87 11.01 2.07
N ASN A 11 -9.80 10.45 2.82
CA ASN A 11 -10.53 9.25 2.43
C ASN A 11 -11.75 9.59 1.56
N LEU A 12 -11.99 8.80 0.52
CA LEU A 12 -13.16 8.90 -0.34
C LEU A 12 -13.98 7.60 -0.27
N ARG A 13 -15.30 7.71 -0.07
CA ARG A 13 -16.24 6.58 -0.08
C ARG A 13 -17.45 6.88 -0.93
N GLY A 14 -17.98 5.87 -1.63
CA GLY A 14 -19.23 5.97 -2.37
C GLY A 14 -20.42 5.82 -1.44
N VAL A 15 -21.29 6.84 -1.39
CA VAL A 15 -22.56 6.80 -0.66
C VAL A 15 -23.66 7.21 -1.62
N ASN A 16 -24.63 6.32 -1.87
CA ASN A 16 -25.74 6.56 -2.81
C ASN A 16 -25.28 7.01 -4.21
N GLY A 17 -24.21 6.39 -4.73
CA GLY A 17 -23.65 6.70 -6.04
C GLY A 17 -22.87 8.02 -6.11
N LYS A 18 -22.59 8.67 -4.97
CA LYS A 18 -21.83 9.93 -4.92
C LYS A 18 -20.58 9.77 -4.03
N PRO A 19 -19.45 10.39 -4.39
CA PRO A 19 -18.26 10.38 -3.54
C PRO A 19 -18.48 11.30 -2.33
N VAL A 20 -18.17 10.79 -1.15
CA VAL A 20 -18.10 11.52 0.12
C VAL A 20 -16.67 11.50 0.61
N ALA A 21 -16.15 12.66 1.01
CA ALA A 21 -14.79 12.82 1.50
C ALA A 21 -14.75 13.00 3.02
N THR A 22 -13.79 12.36 3.67
CA THR A 22 -13.47 12.57 5.09
C THR A 22 -11.97 12.77 5.26
N ASP A 23 -11.56 13.58 6.22
CA ASP A 23 -10.15 13.74 6.56
C ASP A 23 -9.66 12.53 7.38
N GLY A 24 -8.38 12.18 7.21
CA GLY A 24 -7.74 11.04 7.87
C GLY A 24 -7.73 9.76 7.02
N PRO A 25 -7.05 8.71 7.54
CA PRO A 25 -6.83 7.46 6.82
C PRO A 25 -8.11 6.67 6.61
N TYR A 26 -8.10 5.76 5.63
CA TYR A 26 -9.24 4.88 5.39
C TYR A 26 -9.57 3.98 6.60
N LEU A 27 -8.52 3.40 7.19
CA LEU A 27 -8.62 2.44 8.30
C LEU A 27 -7.94 3.02 9.53
N GLU A 28 -8.64 3.04 10.65
CA GLU A 28 -8.00 3.21 11.94
C GLU A 28 -7.29 1.92 12.32
N ALA A 29 -5.97 1.99 12.36
CA ALA A 29 -5.10 0.86 12.64
C ALA A 29 -3.95 1.30 13.54
N LYS A 30 -3.50 0.37 14.38
CA LYS A 30 -2.33 0.57 15.24
C LYS A 30 -1.06 0.86 14.44
N GLU A 31 -0.96 0.23 13.27
CA GLU A 31 0.15 0.38 12.33
C GLU A 31 -0.41 0.90 11.01
N GLN A 32 0.20 1.97 10.50
CA GLN A 32 -0.23 2.66 9.28
C GLN A 32 0.78 2.41 8.16
N LEU A 33 0.32 2.47 6.90
CA LEU A 33 1.20 2.30 5.75
C LEU A 33 2.13 3.52 5.60
N ALA A 34 3.41 3.34 5.96
CA ALA A 34 4.41 4.41 5.91
C ALA A 34 5.06 4.59 4.53
N GLY A 35 4.91 3.62 3.63
CA GLY A 35 5.53 3.66 2.31
C GLY A 35 5.31 2.37 1.53
N TYR A 36 5.65 2.42 0.24
CA TYR A 36 5.60 1.25 -0.63
C TYR A 36 6.70 1.30 -1.69
N PHE A 37 7.02 0.14 -2.24
CA PHE A 37 7.91 -0.02 -3.39
C PHE A 37 7.19 -0.91 -4.41
N VAL A 38 7.34 -0.58 -5.68
CA VAL A 38 6.98 -1.46 -6.79
C VAL A 38 8.28 -1.99 -7.36
N LEU A 39 8.40 -3.31 -7.41
CA LEU A 39 9.60 -3.99 -7.87
C LEU A 39 9.23 -4.80 -9.11
N ASP A 40 10.02 -4.66 -10.16
CA ASP A 40 10.05 -5.61 -11.26
C ASP A 40 11.08 -6.69 -10.90
N CYS A 41 10.61 -7.91 -10.72
CA CYS A 41 11.38 -9.04 -10.20
C CYS A 41 11.01 -10.31 -10.96
N GLU A 42 12.01 -11.16 -11.19
CA GLU A 42 11.82 -12.47 -11.83
C GLU A 42 10.97 -13.46 -11.01
N SER A 43 10.82 -13.24 -9.70
CA SER A 43 10.05 -14.09 -8.81
C SER A 43 9.63 -13.39 -7.51
N ARG A 44 8.68 -13.99 -6.79
CA ARG A 44 8.22 -13.51 -5.47
C ARG A 44 9.30 -13.67 -4.42
N GLU A 45 10.09 -14.75 -4.49
CA GLU A 45 11.23 -15.01 -3.62
C GLU A 45 12.28 -13.91 -3.79
N ARG A 46 12.57 -13.51 -5.03
CA ARG A 46 13.51 -12.42 -5.30
C ARG A 46 13.02 -11.09 -4.71
N ALA A 47 11.73 -10.81 -4.85
CA ALA A 47 11.12 -9.63 -4.23
C ALA A 47 11.24 -9.66 -2.69
N ALA A 48 11.09 -10.84 -2.06
CA ALA A 48 11.25 -11.00 -0.61
C ALA A 48 12.70 -10.78 -0.15
N GLU A 49 13.70 -11.27 -0.90
CA GLU A 49 15.11 -10.99 -0.60
C GLU A 49 15.43 -9.49 -0.65
N ILE A 50 14.86 -8.78 -1.63
CA ILE A 50 15.02 -7.33 -1.75
C ILE A 50 14.31 -6.63 -0.58
N ALA A 51 13.09 -7.04 -0.25
CA ALA A 51 12.31 -6.48 0.85
C ALA A 51 13.02 -6.64 2.21
N ALA A 52 13.70 -7.76 2.45
CA ALA A 52 14.47 -8.02 3.67
C ALA A 52 15.64 -7.02 3.89
N ARG A 53 16.04 -6.28 2.86
CA ARG A 53 17.09 -5.25 2.93
C ARG A 53 16.55 -3.87 3.28
N ILE A 54 15.24 -3.67 3.27
CA ILE A 54 14.60 -2.41 3.65
C ILE A 54 14.73 -2.23 5.17
N PRO A 55 15.15 -1.06 5.68
CA PRO A 55 15.31 -0.84 7.12
C PRO A 55 14.06 -1.20 7.94
N ASP A 56 12.86 -0.89 7.42
CA ASP A 56 11.58 -1.15 8.08
C ASP A 56 11.33 -2.65 8.33
N ALA A 57 11.91 -3.55 7.53
CA ALA A 57 11.81 -5.00 7.74
C ALA A 57 12.37 -5.43 9.11
N ARG A 58 13.19 -4.59 9.75
CA ARG A 58 13.76 -4.83 11.08
C ARG A 58 12.93 -4.26 12.23
N PHE A 59 12.06 -3.28 11.97
CA PHE A 59 11.44 -2.45 13.02
C PHE A 59 9.91 -2.38 12.97
N ALA A 60 9.31 -2.38 11.78
CA ALA A 60 7.86 -2.25 11.59
C ALA A 60 7.27 -3.42 10.77
N GLY A 61 8.06 -3.97 9.84
CA GLY A 61 7.65 -5.03 8.92
C GLY A 61 7.50 -4.54 7.49
N VAL A 62 7.60 -5.47 6.54
CA VAL A 62 7.37 -5.23 5.11
C VAL A 62 6.53 -6.36 4.56
N GLU A 63 5.38 -6.03 3.97
CA GLU A 63 4.51 -6.99 3.28
C GLU A 63 4.87 -7.06 1.80
N VAL A 64 5.14 -8.27 1.28
CA VAL A 64 5.45 -8.50 -0.13
C VAL A 64 4.23 -9.04 -0.84
N ARG A 65 3.72 -8.29 -1.82
CA ARG A 65 2.51 -8.63 -2.57
C ARG A 65 2.75 -8.58 -4.08
N PRO A 66 2.31 -9.61 -4.82
CA PRO A 66 2.25 -9.53 -6.28
C PRO A 66 1.34 -8.38 -6.71
N VAL A 67 1.79 -7.62 -7.70
CA VAL A 67 0.91 -6.67 -8.41
C VAL A 67 0.05 -7.47 -9.36
N MET A 68 -1.27 -7.30 -9.29
CA MET A 68 -2.16 -7.85 -10.31
C MET A 68 -2.10 -6.94 -11.52
N GLU A 69 -1.73 -7.49 -12.68
CA GLU A 69 -1.84 -6.76 -13.94
C GLU A 69 -3.33 -6.57 -14.25
N PHE A 70 -3.77 -5.32 -14.26
CA PHE A 70 -5.10 -4.96 -14.74
C PHE A 70 -5.01 -4.76 -16.26
N SER A 71 -4.57 -5.76 -17.01
CA SER A 71 -4.90 -5.82 -18.43
C SER A 71 -6.42 -5.96 -18.50
N GLY A 72 -7.10 -5.06 -19.21
CA GLY A 72 -8.56 -4.99 -19.29
C GLY A 72 -9.22 -6.13 -20.08
N GLU A 73 -8.85 -7.35 -19.76
CA GLU A 73 -9.43 -8.62 -20.18
C GLU A 73 -9.58 -9.36 -18.83
N GLU A 74 -10.70 -9.45 -18.15
CA GLU A 74 -12.10 -9.57 -18.56
C GLU A 74 -12.93 -9.01 -17.38
N MET A 75 -13.98 -8.23 -17.68
CA MET A 75 -15.13 -8.05 -16.79
C MET A 75 -16.32 -8.79 -17.38
#